data_AF-A0AAJ3Q182-F1
#
_entry.id   AF-A0AAJ3Q182-F1
#
_cell.length_a   1.000
_cell.length_b   1.000
_cell.length_c   1.000
_cell.angle_alpha   90.00
_cell.angle_beta   90.00
_cell.angle_gamma   90.00
#
_symmetry.space_group_name_H-M   'P 1'
#
loop_
_entity.id
_entity.type
_entity.pdbx_description
1 polymer ?
#
loop_
_entity_poly.entity_id
_entity_poly.type
_entity_poly.pdbx_seq_one_letter_code
_entity_poly.pdbx_strand_id
1 'polypeptide(L)'
;MTNIESELEIEDDVRSMTPHQKPFMPSHVGRLVERASYLDIAIATAVILLASSFYFAHAPQGWGLNKSDAGLQDALYYSVVTFTTVGYGDLSPVGLGRYVAMALAASGLFLSALLIGKLASERQSALLLLLHTSDTQRRISKFDHEIAELKTRLEMSQAPFASTTVQEDLERMRALAVALKRYLAFNSFQAGIAAFGNASTLASLYEELGGTFHAVIDIMHNTESREVVSRCYKACKRIYEIIGLMDRQHNHGVPTESFTAAAFRKYSRLGDPSPTKVGMECARLALELKIAIGDTKEWLAKGYHPIQIDRVYHAFPAIPRTEWPKGMHRELASKLGISHSVLSKCVDKLQAQKRLPKISAIEQLLDL
;
A
#
# COMPACT_ATOMS: atom_id res chain seq x y z
N MET A 1 -4.58 -13.78 -29.28
CA MET A 1 -3.69 -12.61 -29.17
C MET A 1 -4.44 -11.34 -28.75
N THR A 2 -5.78 -11.28 -28.89
CA THR A 2 -6.67 -10.19 -28.42
C THR A 2 -6.82 -10.05 -26.90
N ASN A 3 -6.03 -10.74 -26.08
CA ASN A 3 -6.16 -10.75 -24.61
C ASN A 3 -4.89 -10.27 -23.89
N ILE A 4 -3.94 -9.74 -24.66
CA ILE A 4 -2.70 -9.11 -24.15
C ILE A 4 -2.88 -7.58 -24.14
N GLU A 5 -3.75 -7.02 -24.99
CA GLU A 5 -4.10 -5.59 -24.98
C GLU A 5 -4.84 -5.14 -23.71
N SER A 6 -5.39 -6.07 -22.92
CA SER A 6 -5.91 -5.79 -21.57
C SER A 6 -4.81 -5.58 -20.51
N GLU A 7 -3.53 -5.76 -20.87
CA GLU A 7 -2.40 -5.38 -19.98
C GLU A 7 -2.19 -3.87 -19.90
N LEU A 8 -2.75 -3.07 -20.82
CA LEU A 8 -2.74 -1.61 -20.77
C LEU A 8 -3.79 -0.99 -19.84
N GLU A 9 -4.78 -1.75 -19.35
CA GLU A 9 -5.76 -1.25 -18.37
C GLU A 9 -5.20 -1.16 -16.93
N ILE A 10 -4.01 -1.73 -16.68
CA ILE A 10 -3.47 -1.98 -15.33
C ILE A 10 -2.69 -0.77 -14.77
N GLU A 11 -2.04 0.00 -15.64
CA GLU A 11 -1.30 1.20 -15.23
C GLU A 11 -2.23 2.37 -14.88
N ASP A 12 -3.43 2.39 -15.48
CA ASP A 12 -4.47 3.39 -15.23
C ASP A 12 -5.26 3.15 -13.93
N ASP A 13 -5.51 1.89 -13.54
CA ASP A 13 -6.30 1.58 -12.33
C ASP A 13 -5.57 2.02 -11.04
N VAL A 14 -4.25 1.82 -10.94
CA VAL A 14 -3.48 2.25 -9.77
C VAL A 14 -3.26 3.77 -9.73
N ARG A 15 -3.07 4.43 -10.88
CA ARG A 15 -3.01 5.90 -10.95
C ARG A 15 -4.34 6.54 -10.57
N SER A 16 -5.46 5.94 -10.97
CA SER A 16 -6.80 6.40 -10.58
C SER A 16 -7.04 6.33 -9.06
N MET A 17 -6.33 5.44 -8.36
CA MET A 17 -6.39 5.27 -6.91
C MET A 17 -5.45 6.21 -6.14
N THR A 18 -4.63 7.01 -6.83
CA THR A 18 -3.82 8.02 -6.16
C THR A 18 -4.72 9.14 -5.63
N PRO A 19 -4.73 9.41 -4.31
CA PRO A 19 -5.57 10.44 -3.74
C PRO A 19 -5.11 11.79 -4.28
N HIS A 20 -6.08 12.62 -4.64
CA HIS A 20 -5.82 14.01 -4.99
C HIS A 20 -5.15 14.66 -3.78
N GLN A 21 -4.01 15.31 -3.98
CA GLN A 21 -3.33 16.05 -2.91
C GLN A 21 -4.27 17.13 -2.38
N LYS A 22 -4.96 16.84 -1.27
CA LYS A 22 -5.72 17.85 -0.56
C LYS A 22 -4.72 18.63 0.30
N PRO A 23 -4.70 19.97 0.22
CA PRO A 23 -3.84 20.76 1.09
C PRO A 23 -4.17 20.42 2.56
N PHE A 24 -3.14 20.05 3.34
CA PHE A 24 -3.24 19.63 4.74
C PHE A 24 -4.06 20.59 5.60
N MET A 25 -4.00 21.90 5.32
CA MET A 25 -4.96 22.89 5.78
C MET A 25 -5.12 24.04 4.76
N PRO A 26 -6.34 24.56 4.53
CA PRO A 26 -6.56 25.67 3.61
C PRO A 26 -6.09 27.03 4.18
N SER A 27 -5.99 27.18 5.51
CA SER A 27 -5.63 28.46 6.14
C SER A 27 -4.11 28.64 6.30
N HIS A 28 -3.63 29.87 6.12
CA HIS A 28 -2.21 30.21 6.33
C HIS A 28 -1.77 30.07 7.80
N VAL A 29 -2.65 30.45 8.73
CA VAL A 29 -2.39 30.34 10.18
C VAL A 29 -2.30 28.88 10.60
N GLY A 30 -3.20 28.02 10.13
CA GLY A 30 -3.17 26.59 10.44
C GLY A 30 -1.84 25.93 10.05
N ARG A 31 -1.34 26.21 8.84
CA ARG A 31 -0.05 25.69 8.36
C ARG A 31 1.15 26.18 9.19
N LEU A 32 1.09 27.40 9.72
CA LEU A 32 2.15 27.94 10.57
C LEU A 32 2.16 27.24 11.95
N VAL A 33 0.98 27.00 12.52
CA VAL A 33 0.82 26.30 13.81
C VAL A 33 1.24 24.83 13.70
N GLU A 34 0.87 24.14 12.62
CA GLU A 34 1.22 22.74 12.41
C GLU A 34 2.73 22.52 12.26
N ARG A 35 3.42 23.42 11.56
CA ARG A 35 4.86 23.29 11.36
C ARG A 35 5.70 23.72 12.56
N ALA A 36 5.19 24.60 13.43
CA ALA A 36 5.92 25.08 14.61
C ALA A 36 6.15 23.95 15.61
N SER A 37 7.41 23.67 15.96
CA SER A 37 7.80 22.71 17.00
C SER A 37 7.53 23.26 18.41
N TYR A 38 7.50 22.39 19.44
CA TYR A 38 7.44 22.85 20.83
C TYR A 38 8.65 23.73 21.18
N LEU A 39 9.80 23.42 20.58
CA LEU A 39 11.00 24.24 20.72
C LEU A 39 10.80 25.64 20.12
N ASP A 40 10.12 25.76 18.98
CA ASP A 40 9.87 27.06 18.35
C ASP A 40 8.98 27.94 19.24
N ILE A 41 7.94 27.35 19.85
CA ILE A 41 7.07 28.03 20.80
C ILE A 41 7.83 28.44 22.07
N ALA A 42 8.69 27.56 22.59
CA ALA A 42 9.52 27.83 23.76
C ALA A 42 10.53 28.96 23.51
N ILE A 43 11.20 28.96 22.34
CA ILE A 43 12.12 30.01 21.93
C ILE A 43 11.38 31.33 21.78
N ALA A 44 10.23 31.36 21.10
CA ALA A 44 9.43 32.57 20.95
C ALA A 44 9.00 33.15 22.32
N THR A 45 8.57 32.28 23.24
CA THR A 45 8.22 32.65 24.62
C THR A 45 9.41 33.25 25.36
N ALA A 46 10.57 32.59 25.31
CA ALA A 46 11.79 33.08 25.95
C ALA A 46 12.24 34.43 25.37
N VAL A 47 12.19 34.60 24.05
CA VAL A 47 12.54 35.87 23.39
C VAL A 47 11.61 37.00 23.84
N ILE A 48 10.30 36.76 23.90
CA ILE A 48 9.33 37.78 24.33
C ILE A 48 9.53 38.12 25.81
N LEU A 49 9.72 37.13 26.67
CA LEU A 49 9.97 37.35 28.11
C LEU A 49 11.27 38.12 28.34
N LEU A 50 12.36 37.74 27.66
CA LEU A 50 13.65 38.43 27.80
C LEU A 50 13.61 39.85 27.21
N ALA A 51 12.96 40.04 26.06
CA ALA A 51 12.82 41.36 25.44
C ALA A 51 11.96 42.32 26.30
N SER A 52 10.85 41.83 26.86
CA SER A 52 10.01 42.62 27.77
C SER A 52 10.73 42.91 29.10
N SER A 53 11.44 41.92 29.66
CA SER A 53 12.25 42.11 30.87
C SER A 53 13.36 43.16 30.64
N PHE A 54 14.02 43.12 29.49
CA PHE A 54 15.03 44.09 29.13
C PHE A 54 14.44 45.50 28.98
N TYR A 55 13.26 45.61 28.34
CA TYR A 55 12.53 46.87 28.22
C TYR A 55 12.18 47.46 29.59
N PHE A 56 11.53 46.68 30.47
CA PHE A 56 11.10 47.19 31.78
C PHE A 56 12.26 47.48 32.75
N ALA A 57 13.41 46.83 32.58
CA ALA A 57 14.63 47.10 33.35
C ALA A 57 15.35 48.40 32.93
N HIS A 58 15.21 48.83 31.67
CA HIS A 58 15.89 50.01 31.11
C HIS A 58 14.91 51.11 30.68
N ALA A 59 13.65 51.01 31.09
CA ALA A 59 12.62 51.97 30.70
C ALA A 59 12.93 53.37 31.28
N PRO A 60 12.81 54.44 30.47
CA PRO A 60 12.95 55.81 30.97
C PRO A 60 11.96 56.13 32.09
N GLN A 61 12.33 57.08 32.96
CA GLN A 61 11.49 57.48 34.09
C GLN A 61 10.06 57.84 33.63
N GLY A 62 9.07 57.22 34.26
CA GLY A 62 7.65 57.40 33.97
C GLY A 62 7.08 56.49 32.87
N TRP A 63 7.89 55.72 32.15
CA TRP A 63 7.44 54.77 31.10
C TRP A 63 7.69 53.28 31.43
N GLY A 64 8.23 53.01 32.62
CA GLY A 64 8.54 51.67 33.13
C GLY A 64 7.50 51.14 34.11
N LEU A 65 7.97 50.61 35.24
CA LEU A 65 7.14 50.10 36.32
C LEU A 65 6.87 51.19 37.38
N ASN A 66 5.82 50.98 38.19
CA ASN A 66 5.45 51.83 39.33
C ASN A 66 6.49 51.82 40.49
N LYS A 67 7.55 51.02 40.39
CA LYS A 67 8.66 50.93 41.36
C LYS A 67 9.88 51.67 40.83
N SER A 68 10.41 52.61 41.63
CA SER A 68 11.50 53.52 41.24
C SER A 68 12.84 52.81 40.94
N ASP A 69 13.16 51.76 41.71
CA ASP A 69 14.41 50.98 41.59
C ASP A 69 14.12 49.55 41.11
N ALA A 70 13.29 49.39 40.07
CA ALA A 70 12.99 48.08 39.52
C ALA A 70 14.21 47.51 38.78
N GLY A 71 14.82 46.46 39.34
CA GLY A 71 15.95 45.77 38.73
C GLY A 71 15.51 44.76 37.65
N LEU A 72 16.47 44.12 37.00
CA LEU A 72 16.22 43.07 35.99
C LEU A 72 15.35 41.92 36.54
N GLN A 73 15.50 41.58 37.83
CA GLN A 73 14.72 40.53 38.49
C GLN A 73 13.24 40.93 38.64
N ASP A 74 12.96 42.18 39.03
CA ASP A 74 11.60 42.71 39.14
C ASP A 74 10.94 42.78 37.75
N ALA A 75 11.69 43.19 36.73
CA ALA A 75 11.23 43.25 35.35
C ALA A 75 10.93 41.86 34.77
N LEU A 76 11.76 40.86 35.08
CA LEU A 76 11.51 39.46 34.70
C LEU A 76 10.28 38.89 35.39
N TYR A 77 10.16 39.12 36.69
CA TYR A 77 8.98 38.71 37.47
C TYR A 77 7.71 39.35 36.90
N TYR A 78 7.70 40.67 36.67
CA TYR A 78 6.56 41.36 36.05
C TYR A 78 6.22 40.78 34.67
N SER A 79 7.25 40.52 33.85
CA SER A 79 7.06 40.01 32.50
C SER A 79 6.44 38.61 32.49
N VAL A 80 6.90 37.72 33.37
CA VAL A 80 6.34 36.36 33.53
C VAL A 80 4.90 36.42 34.04
N VAL A 81 4.63 37.20 35.10
CA VAL A 81 3.29 37.31 35.71
C VAL A 81 2.26 37.92 34.75
N THR A 82 2.68 38.89 33.94
CA THR A 82 1.83 39.52 32.92
C THR A 82 1.62 38.59 31.72
N PHE A 83 2.67 37.93 31.23
CA PHE A 83 2.59 36.98 30.12
C PHE A 83 1.70 35.78 30.45
N THR A 84 1.81 35.23 31.66
CA THR A 84 0.98 34.13 32.15
C THR A 84 -0.44 34.55 32.52
N THR A 85 -0.76 35.85 32.43
CA THR A 85 -2.05 36.44 32.81
C THR A 85 -2.44 36.26 34.28
N VAL A 86 -1.48 35.93 35.15
CA VAL A 86 -1.71 35.82 36.59
C VAL A 86 -1.99 37.19 37.20
N GLY A 87 -1.17 38.18 36.85
CA GLY A 87 -1.42 39.59 37.17
C GLY A 87 -1.62 39.90 38.66
N TYR A 88 -0.65 39.59 39.52
CA TYR A 88 -0.75 39.85 40.97
C TYR A 88 -1.04 41.33 41.32
N GLY A 89 -0.64 42.27 40.46
CA GLY A 89 -0.94 43.69 40.60
C GLY A 89 -0.02 44.46 41.54
N ASP A 90 1.01 43.80 42.07
CA ASP A 90 2.09 44.39 42.87
C ASP A 90 2.99 45.32 42.05
N LEU A 91 3.31 44.92 40.82
CA LEU A 91 3.99 45.75 39.84
C LEU A 91 3.03 46.11 38.70
N SER A 92 3.00 47.39 38.36
CA SER A 92 2.12 47.90 37.30
C SER A 92 2.87 48.84 36.34
N PRO A 93 2.56 48.77 35.03
CA PRO A 93 3.20 49.61 34.04
C PRO A 93 2.61 51.03 34.06
N VAL A 94 3.48 52.02 33.94
CA VAL A 94 3.11 53.44 33.90
C VAL A 94 3.46 54.07 32.54
N GLY A 95 2.76 55.14 32.18
CA GLY A 95 2.97 55.84 30.91
C GLY A 95 2.86 54.93 29.69
N LEU A 96 3.86 54.98 28.80
CA LEU A 96 3.90 54.19 27.57
C LEU A 96 4.16 52.69 27.80
N GLY A 97 4.66 52.29 28.97
CA GLY A 97 4.85 50.88 29.34
C GLY A 97 3.55 50.08 29.32
N ARG A 98 2.39 50.76 29.43
CA ARG A 98 1.06 50.12 29.32
C ARG A 98 0.83 49.47 27.97
N TYR A 99 1.29 50.09 26.87
CA TYR A 99 1.15 49.49 25.53
C TYR A 99 2.02 48.25 25.37
N VAL A 100 3.23 48.27 25.93
CA VAL A 100 4.12 47.11 25.95
C VAL A 100 3.52 45.99 26.79
N ALA A 101 2.95 46.32 27.95
CA ALA A 101 2.25 45.35 28.79
C ALA A 101 1.01 44.75 28.10
N MET A 102 0.23 45.56 27.37
CA MET A 102 -0.90 45.07 26.57
C MET A 102 -0.43 44.10 25.48
N ALA A 103 0.64 44.45 24.75
CA ALA A 103 1.23 43.57 23.74
C ALA A 103 1.78 42.28 24.36
N LEU A 104 2.43 42.39 25.54
CA LEU A 104 2.95 41.26 26.29
C LEU A 104 1.83 40.31 26.72
N ALA A 105 0.77 40.82 27.34
CA ALA A 105 -0.39 40.03 27.76
C ALA A 105 -1.09 39.37 26.55
N ALA A 106 -1.28 40.11 25.46
CA ALA A 106 -1.86 39.57 24.22
C ALA A 106 -0.98 38.45 23.63
N SER A 107 0.34 38.64 23.62
CA SER A 107 1.30 37.63 23.14
C SER A 107 1.31 36.38 24.03
N GLY A 108 1.17 36.55 25.35
CA GLY A 108 1.09 35.46 26.32
C GLY A 108 -0.16 34.62 26.16
N LEU A 109 -1.33 35.27 26.01
CA LEU A 109 -2.58 34.59 25.68
C LEU A 109 -2.49 33.83 24.35
N PHE A 110 -1.95 34.46 23.31
CA PHE A 110 -1.79 33.86 21.99
C PHE A 110 -0.88 32.62 22.04
N LEU A 111 0.31 32.72 22.63
CA LEU A 111 1.25 31.61 22.72
C LEU A 111 0.75 30.48 23.63
N SER A 112 0.04 30.81 24.72
CA SER A 112 -0.59 29.82 25.59
C SER A 112 -1.70 29.06 24.84
N ALA A 113 -2.54 29.76 24.07
CA ALA A 113 -3.56 29.15 23.24
C ALA A 113 -2.95 28.23 22.17
N LEU A 114 -1.84 28.65 21.54
CA LEU A 114 -1.10 27.81 20.60
C LEU A 114 -0.53 26.55 21.24
N LEU A 115 0.07 26.67 22.43
CA LEU A 115 0.62 25.53 23.17
C LEU A 115 -0.47 24.52 23.54
N ILE A 116 -1.60 25.00 24.08
CA ILE A 116 -2.76 24.15 24.43
C ILE A 116 -3.33 23.48 23.17
N GLY A 117 -3.53 24.25 22.10
CA GLY A 117 -4.04 23.74 20.83
C GLY A 117 -3.13 22.65 20.24
N LYS A 118 -1.82 22.83 20.35
CA LYS A 118 -0.85 21.84 19.89
C LYS A 118 -0.86 20.56 20.72
N LEU A 119 -0.86 20.68 22.05
CA LEU A 119 -0.98 19.52 22.95
C LEU A 119 -2.26 18.73 22.69
N ALA A 120 -3.38 19.44 22.49
CA ALA A 120 -4.66 18.81 22.14
C ALA A 120 -4.60 18.11 20.77
N SER A 121 -4.01 18.76 19.76
CA SER A 121 -3.86 18.21 18.41
C SER A 121 -2.97 16.97 18.38
N GLU A 122 -1.87 16.94 19.13
CA GLU A 122 -1.01 15.75 19.21
C GLU A 122 -1.71 14.59 19.91
N ARG A 123 -2.44 14.85 21.00
CA ARG A 123 -3.25 13.82 21.65
C ARG A 123 -4.29 13.25 20.70
N GLN A 124 -4.99 14.10 19.96
CA GLN A 124 -5.99 13.67 18.96
C GLN A 124 -5.37 12.86 17.83
N SER A 125 -4.22 13.32 17.31
CA SER A 125 -3.48 12.64 16.23
C SER A 125 -2.96 11.28 16.68
N ALA A 126 -2.41 11.18 17.90
CA ALA A 126 -1.96 9.91 18.47
C ALA A 126 -3.13 8.92 18.66
N LEU A 127 -4.26 9.38 19.19
CA LEU A 127 -5.45 8.55 19.34
C LEU A 127 -6.00 8.08 17.99
N LEU A 128 -6.09 8.97 17.01
CA LEU A 128 -6.55 8.66 15.66
C LEU A 128 -5.63 7.65 14.98
N LEU A 129 -4.31 7.82 15.12
CA LEU A 129 -3.32 6.88 14.59
C LEU A 129 -3.45 5.50 15.24
N LEU A 130 -3.64 5.44 16.56
CA LEU A 130 -3.86 4.17 17.27
C LEU A 130 -5.15 3.48 16.82
N LEU A 131 -6.25 4.23 16.68
CA LEU A 131 -7.52 3.69 16.18
C LEU A 131 -7.38 3.18 14.74
N HIS A 132 -6.74 3.96 13.87
CA HIS A 132 -6.54 3.60 12.47
C HIS A 132 -5.64 2.36 12.32
N THR A 133 -4.52 2.32 13.04
CA THR A 133 -3.59 1.18 13.00
C THR A 133 -4.25 -0.08 13.55
N SER A 134 -5.04 0.03 14.62
CA SER A 134 -5.80 -1.08 15.20
C SER A 134 -6.90 -1.61 14.27
N ASP A 135 -7.72 -0.74 13.68
CA ASP A 135 -8.75 -1.16 12.71
C ASP A 135 -8.11 -1.80 11.48
N THR A 136 -7.02 -1.20 10.98
CA THR A 136 -6.27 -1.72 9.85
C THR A 136 -5.69 -3.09 10.13
N GLN A 137 -5.05 -3.27 11.29
CA GLN A 137 -4.54 -4.56 11.72
C GLN A 137 -5.66 -5.60 11.78
N ARG A 138 -6.80 -5.27 12.42
CA ARG A 138 -7.94 -6.19 12.53
C ARG A 138 -8.48 -6.61 11.17
N ARG A 139 -8.61 -5.68 10.22
CA ARG A 139 -9.11 -5.99 8.87
C ARG A 139 -8.12 -6.83 8.07
N ILE A 140 -6.82 -6.54 8.16
CA ILE A 140 -5.79 -7.35 7.50
C ILE A 140 -5.77 -8.76 8.09
N SER A 141 -5.80 -8.91 9.41
CA SER A 141 -5.88 -10.22 10.06
C SER A 141 -7.13 -11.01 9.63
N LYS A 142 -8.24 -10.34 9.33
CA LYS A 142 -9.41 -11.00 8.78
C LYS A 142 -9.16 -11.54 7.37
N PHE A 143 -8.56 -10.73 6.48
CA PHE A 143 -8.19 -11.19 5.14
C PHE A 143 -7.16 -12.32 5.18
N ASP A 144 -6.17 -12.21 6.05
CA ASP A 144 -5.15 -13.23 6.31
C ASP A 144 -5.81 -14.57 6.70
N HIS A 145 -6.74 -14.55 7.67
CA HIS A 145 -7.48 -15.76 8.06
C HIS A 145 -8.36 -16.34 6.93
N GLU A 146 -9.08 -15.48 6.18
CA GLU A 146 -9.91 -15.92 5.05
C GLU A 146 -9.06 -16.54 3.91
N ILE A 147 -7.84 -16.02 3.68
CA ILE A 147 -6.88 -16.57 2.71
C ILE A 147 -6.32 -17.90 3.21
N ALA A 148 -5.93 -18.00 4.48
CA ALA A 148 -5.40 -19.23 5.08
C ALA A 148 -6.42 -20.37 5.07
N GLU A 149 -7.70 -20.07 5.38
CA GLU A 149 -8.79 -21.05 5.28
C GLU A 149 -8.95 -21.54 3.83
N LEU A 150 -8.92 -20.62 2.87
CA LEU A 150 -9.06 -20.95 1.46
C LEU A 150 -7.89 -21.76 0.91
N LYS A 151 -6.66 -21.40 1.29
CA LYS A 151 -5.45 -22.18 1.00
C LYS A 151 -5.59 -23.61 1.50
N THR A 152 -6.02 -23.79 2.74
CA THR A 152 -6.23 -25.13 3.32
C THR A 152 -7.26 -25.93 2.52
N ARG A 153 -8.39 -25.32 2.12
CA ARG A 153 -9.40 -26.00 1.27
C ARG A 153 -8.86 -26.38 -0.12
N LEU A 154 -8.03 -25.52 -0.71
CA LEU A 154 -7.38 -25.77 -1.98
C LEU A 154 -6.36 -26.92 -1.87
N GLU A 155 -5.52 -26.93 -0.84
CA GLU A 155 -4.54 -28.00 -0.59
C GLU A 155 -5.21 -29.37 -0.31
N MET A 156 -6.36 -29.36 0.37
CA MET A 156 -7.15 -30.59 0.62
C MET A 156 -7.89 -31.10 -0.63
N SER A 157 -8.05 -30.28 -1.66
CA SER A 157 -8.77 -30.65 -2.88
C SER A 157 -7.89 -31.49 -3.80
N GLN A 158 -8.07 -32.81 -3.81
CA GLN A 158 -7.39 -33.70 -4.75
C GLN A 158 -7.95 -33.55 -6.18
N ALA A 159 -7.17 -32.95 -7.09
CA ALA A 159 -7.43 -33.03 -8.52
C ALA A 159 -7.16 -34.48 -8.98
N PRO A 160 -8.15 -35.22 -9.55
CA PRO A 160 -8.99 -34.75 -10.66
C PRO A 160 -10.52 -34.69 -10.40
N PHE A 161 -11.02 -35.17 -9.26
CA PHE A 161 -12.48 -35.37 -9.07
C PHE A 161 -13.24 -34.16 -8.49
N ALA A 162 -12.56 -33.16 -7.93
CA ALA A 162 -13.17 -32.01 -7.26
C ALA A 162 -13.21 -30.72 -8.12
N SER A 163 -13.36 -30.83 -9.45
CA SER A 163 -13.24 -29.67 -10.36
C SER A 163 -14.23 -28.53 -10.05
N THR A 164 -15.46 -28.84 -9.61
CA THR A 164 -16.47 -27.83 -9.23
C THR A 164 -16.09 -27.11 -7.93
N THR A 165 -15.68 -27.83 -6.89
CA THR A 165 -15.27 -27.25 -5.59
C THR A 165 -14.06 -26.33 -5.75
N VAL A 166 -13.06 -26.77 -6.51
CA VAL A 166 -11.87 -25.96 -6.83
C VAL A 166 -12.25 -24.69 -7.60
N GLN A 167 -13.22 -24.77 -8.53
CA GLN A 167 -13.70 -23.60 -9.25
C GLN A 167 -14.40 -22.58 -8.33
N GLU A 168 -15.19 -23.05 -7.36
CA GLU A 168 -15.84 -22.20 -6.36
C GLU A 168 -14.81 -21.53 -5.44
N ASP A 169 -13.82 -22.28 -4.96
CA ASP A 169 -12.75 -21.74 -4.11
C ASP A 169 -11.87 -20.72 -4.86
N LEU A 170 -11.54 -20.97 -6.13
CA LEU A 170 -10.83 -19.99 -6.97
C LEU A 170 -11.64 -18.71 -7.22
N GLU A 171 -12.97 -18.81 -7.30
CA GLU A 171 -13.85 -17.64 -7.44
C GLU A 171 -13.94 -16.85 -6.14
N ARG A 172 -13.97 -17.53 -4.99
CA ARG A 172 -13.83 -16.88 -3.67
C ARG A 172 -12.48 -16.19 -3.54
N MET A 173 -11.39 -16.84 -3.96
CA MET A 173 -10.06 -16.22 -3.97
C MET A 173 -10.03 -14.96 -4.81
N ARG A 174 -10.68 -15.01 -5.98
CA ARG A 174 -10.79 -13.87 -6.89
C ARG A 174 -11.46 -12.67 -6.21
N ALA A 175 -12.55 -12.89 -5.49
CA ALA A 175 -13.27 -11.84 -4.77
C ALA A 175 -12.44 -11.28 -3.60
N LEU A 176 -11.81 -12.14 -2.80
CA LEU A 176 -10.93 -11.74 -1.69
C LEU A 176 -9.74 -10.93 -2.17
N ALA A 177 -9.06 -11.35 -3.24
CA ALA A 177 -7.93 -10.64 -3.81
C ALA A 177 -8.31 -9.22 -4.28
N VAL A 178 -9.50 -9.03 -4.85
CA VAL A 178 -9.98 -7.68 -5.26
C VAL A 178 -10.23 -6.80 -4.05
N ALA A 179 -10.94 -7.34 -3.06
CA ALA A 179 -11.24 -6.62 -1.83
C ALA A 179 -9.94 -6.22 -1.11
N LEU A 180 -9.00 -7.16 -0.97
CA LEU A 180 -7.70 -6.94 -0.36
C LEU A 180 -6.88 -5.90 -1.14
N LYS A 181 -6.73 -6.04 -2.46
CA LYS A 181 -5.99 -5.07 -3.29
C LYS A 181 -6.54 -3.65 -3.11
N ARG A 182 -7.88 -3.49 -3.17
CA ARG A 182 -8.53 -2.19 -2.98
C ARG A 182 -8.30 -1.63 -1.59
N TYR A 183 -8.42 -2.47 -0.57
CA TYR A 183 -8.20 -2.09 0.81
C TYR A 183 -6.75 -1.65 1.06
N LEU A 184 -5.77 -2.42 0.58
CA LEU A 184 -4.35 -2.11 0.71
C LEU A 184 -3.98 -0.83 -0.07
N ALA A 185 -4.47 -0.69 -1.31
CA ALA A 185 -4.24 0.52 -2.11
C ALA A 185 -4.77 1.77 -1.40
N PHE A 186 -6.04 1.76 -0.99
CA PHE A 186 -6.65 2.89 -0.29
C PHE A 186 -5.85 3.31 0.95
N ASN A 187 -5.53 2.36 1.82
CA ASN A 187 -4.86 2.66 3.08
C ASN A 187 -3.37 3.00 2.90
N SER A 188 -2.67 2.41 1.92
CA SER A 188 -1.26 2.74 1.65
C SER A 188 -1.11 4.14 1.07
N PHE A 189 -2.01 4.57 0.18
CA PHE A 189 -1.95 5.90 -0.40
C PHE A 189 -2.44 7.01 0.54
N GLN A 190 -3.41 6.72 1.42
CA GLN A 190 -4.06 7.74 2.24
C GLN A 190 -3.45 7.91 3.64
N ALA A 191 -2.87 6.85 4.23
CA ALA A 191 -2.24 6.89 5.55
C ALA A 191 -0.70 6.91 5.49
N GLY A 192 -0.09 6.60 4.34
CA GLY A 192 1.34 6.37 4.20
C GLY A 192 1.77 5.03 4.82
N ILE A 193 2.81 4.40 4.28
CA ILE A 193 3.26 3.05 4.70
C ILE A 193 3.63 3.01 6.20
N ALA A 194 4.16 4.11 6.75
CA ALA A 194 4.57 4.21 8.14
C ALA A 194 3.40 4.04 9.15
N ALA A 195 2.14 4.21 8.71
CA ALA A 195 0.95 4.05 9.55
C ALA A 195 0.17 2.75 9.27
N PHE A 196 0.75 1.81 8.53
CA PHE A 196 0.03 0.64 8.02
C PHE A 196 0.16 -0.58 8.93
N GLY A 197 -0.86 -0.82 9.77
CA GLY A 197 -1.00 -2.05 10.58
C GLY A 197 0.23 -2.39 11.44
N ASN A 198 0.26 -3.62 11.96
CA ASN A 198 1.44 -4.17 12.62
C ASN A 198 2.31 -4.89 11.57
N ALA A 199 3.63 -4.69 11.66
CA ALA A 199 4.63 -5.40 10.87
C ALA A 199 4.41 -6.92 10.85
N SER A 200 4.05 -7.53 11.98
CA SER A 200 3.78 -8.97 12.06
C SER A 200 2.56 -9.40 11.26
N THR A 201 1.50 -8.58 11.25
CA THR A 201 0.26 -8.88 10.52
C THR A 201 0.46 -8.80 9.01
N LEU A 202 1.30 -7.86 8.54
CA LEU A 202 1.69 -7.80 7.14
C LEU A 202 2.58 -8.98 6.74
N ALA A 203 3.54 -9.36 7.59
CA ALA A 203 4.40 -10.52 7.33
C ALA A 203 3.57 -11.81 7.20
N SER A 204 2.64 -12.04 8.13
CA SER A 204 1.67 -13.16 8.05
C SER A 204 0.88 -13.13 6.75
N LEU A 205 0.33 -11.97 6.37
CA LEU A 205 -0.43 -11.84 5.12
C LEU A 205 0.43 -12.21 3.90
N TYR A 206 1.70 -11.78 3.86
CA TYR A 206 2.60 -12.11 2.76
C TYR A 206 2.91 -13.61 2.72
N GLU A 207 3.13 -14.23 3.87
CA GLU A 207 3.34 -15.68 3.98
C GLU A 207 2.11 -16.45 3.47
N GLU A 208 0.90 -16.05 3.86
CA GLU A 208 -0.33 -16.70 3.41
C GLU A 208 -0.61 -16.48 1.92
N LEU A 209 -0.36 -15.27 1.40
CA LEU A 209 -0.43 -14.99 -0.04
C LEU A 209 0.57 -15.83 -0.84
N GLY A 210 1.81 -15.94 -0.36
CA GLY A 210 2.85 -16.77 -0.98
C GLY A 210 2.49 -18.26 -0.96
N GLY A 211 2.04 -18.77 0.18
CA GLY A 211 1.59 -20.16 0.32
C GLY A 211 0.40 -20.48 -0.58
N THR A 212 -0.59 -19.58 -0.64
CA THR A 212 -1.75 -19.72 -1.54
C THR A 212 -1.33 -19.71 -3.00
N PHE A 213 -0.36 -18.86 -3.37
CA PHE A 213 0.15 -18.81 -4.74
C PHE A 213 0.75 -20.16 -5.18
N HIS A 214 1.57 -20.78 -4.33
CA HIS A 214 2.17 -22.08 -4.62
C HIS A 214 1.12 -23.20 -4.67
N ALA A 215 0.19 -23.23 -3.72
CA ALA A 215 -0.92 -24.20 -3.74
C ALA A 215 -1.76 -24.10 -5.04
N VAL A 216 -2.00 -22.89 -5.54
CA VAL A 216 -2.72 -22.68 -6.80
C VAL A 216 -1.90 -23.14 -8.02
N ILE A 217 -0.57 -22.97 -8.00
CA ILE A 217 0.32 -23.50 -9.04
C ILE A 217 0.30 -25.03 -9.04
N ASP A 218 0.34 -25.66 -7.87
CA ASP A 218 0.30 -27.12 -7.75
C ASP A 218 -1.02 -27.69 -8.32
N ILE A 219 -2.16 -27.05 -8.02
CA ILE A 219 -3.47 -27.41 -8.60
C ILE A 219 -3.47 -27.22 -10.12
N MET A 220 -2.87 -26.14 -10.61
CA MET A 220 -2.81 -25.82 -12.04
C MET A 220 -2.04 -26.87 -12.84
N HIS A 221 -0.96 -27.43 -12.28
CA HIS A 221 -0.18 -28.48 -12.94
C HIS A 221 -0.83 -29.87 -12.87
N ASN A 222 -1.67 -30.12 -11.87
CA ASN A 222 -2.30 -31.43 -11.63
C ASN A 222 -3.74 -31.57 -12.16
N THR A 223 -4.33 -30.52 -12.73
CA THR A 223 -5.72 -30.54 -13.21
C THR A 223 -5.87 -30.92 -14.69
N GLU A 224 -6.97 -31.62 -15.00
CA GLU A 224 -7.37 -31.91 -16.39
C GLU A 224 -8.40 -30.89 -16.95
N SER A 225 -8.95 -29.98 -16.13
CA SER A 225 -9.95 -28.99 -16.56
C SER A 225 -9.33 -27.71 -17.11
N ARG A 226 -9.77 -27.30 -18.30
CA ARG A 226 -9.38 -26.04 -18.97
C ARG A 226 -9.73 -24.81 -18.12
N GLU A 227 -10.93 -24.82 -17.55
CA GLU A 227 -11.48 -23.72 -16.76
C GLU A 227 -10.66 -23.51 -15.47
N VAL A 228 -10.28 -24.61 -14.81
CA VAL A 228 -9.46 -24.57 -13.59
C VAL A 228 -8.09 -23.96 -13.90
N VAL A 229 -7.39 -24.41 -14.95
CA VAL A 229 -6.08 -23.84 -15.34
C VAL A 229 -6.20 -22.33 -15.58
N SER A 230 -7.23 -21.88 -16.30
CA SER A 230 -7.41 -20.45 -16.56
C SER A 230 -7.70 -19.65 -15.30
N ARG A 231 -8.46 -20.20 -14.34
CA ARG A 231 -8.77 -19.52 -13.07
C ARG A 231 -7.55 -19.49 -12.15
N CYS A 232 -6.77 -20.57 -12.07
CA CYS A 232 -5.52 -20.62 -11.31
C CYS A 232 -4.54 -19.53 -11.77
N TYR A 233 -4.28 -19.45 -13.08
CA TYR A 233 -3.37 -18.42 -13.62
C TYR A 233 -3.83 -17.00 -13.26
N LYS A 234 -5.13 -16.72 -13.37
CA LYS A 234 -5.71 -15.41 -12.99
C LYS A 234 -5.57 -15.13 -11.50
N ALA A 235 -5.71 -16.15 -10.65
CA ALA A 235 -5.50 -16.03 -9.20
C ALA A 235 -4.04 -15.74 -8.87
N CYS A 236 -3.08 -16.49 -9.43
CA CYS A 236 -1.64 -16.25 -9.29
C CYS A 236 -1.27 -14.82 -9.72
N LYS A 237 -1.76 -14.37 -10.89
CA LYS A 237 -1.52 -13.00 -11.39
C LYS A 237 -2.00 -11.94 -10.40
N ARG A 238 -3.17 -12.12 -9.79
CA ARG A 238 -3.73 -11.18 -8.80
C ARG A 238 -2.92 -11.13 -7.51
N ILE A 239 -2.47 -12.27 -7.00
CA ILE A 239 -1.60 -12.32 -5.80
C ILE A 239 -0.30 -11.56 -6.09
N TYR A 240 0.32 -11.81 -7.23
CA TYR A 240 1.53 -11.09 -7.68
C TYR A 240 1.30 -9.59 -7.79
N GLU A 241 0.17 -9.14 -8.34
CA GLU A 241 -0.18 -7.72 -8.41
C GLU A 241 -0.31 -7.08 -7.02
N ILE A 242 -0.86 -7.79 -6.04
CA ILE A 242 -0.99 -7.30 -4.65
C ILE A 242 0.39 -7.13 -4.03
N ILE A 243 1.25 -8.14 -4.14
CA ILE A 243 2.61 -8.09 -3.59
C ILE A 243 3.44 -7.00 -4.29
N GLY A 244 3.36 -6.89 -5.62
CA GLY A 244 4.07 -5.84 -6.37
C GLY A 244 3.54 -4.42 -6.11
N LEU A 245 2.28 -4.28 -5.66
CA LEU A 245 1.79 -2.99 -5.14
C LEU A 245 2.45 -2.68 -3.79
N MET A 246 2.48 -3.64 -2.86
CA MET A 246 3.06 -3.44 -1.53
C MET A 246 4.56 -3.17 -1.56
N ASP A 247 5.33 -3.89 -2.39
CA ASP A 247 6.77 -3.69 -2.57
C ASP A 247 7.10 -2.26 -3.01
N ARG A 248 6.37 -1.74 -4.02
CA ARG A 248 6.53 -0.34 -4.47
C ARG A 248 6.24 0.66 -3.35
N GLN A 249 5.23 0.38 -2.53
CA GLN A 249 4.87 1.26 -1.42
C GLN A 249 5.97 1.27 -0.36
N HIS A 250 6.51 0.13 0.06
CA HIS A 250 7.62 0.09 1.05
C HIS A 250 8.83 0.92 0.62
N ASN A 251 9.06 1.09 -0.69
CA ASN A 251 10.15 1.88 -1.24
C ASN A 251 9.85 3.40 -1.39
N HIS A 252 8.59 3.84 -1.24
CA HIS A 252 8.16 5.23 -1.46
C HIS A 252 7.72 5.98 -0.20
N GLY A 253 8.03 5.48 1.01
CA GLY A 253 7.67 6.14 2.27
C GLY A 253 8.32 7.52 2.43
N VAL A 254 7.60 8.60 2.07
CA VAL A 254 8.06 9.98 2.23
C VAL A 254 8.01 10.38 3.71
N PRO A 255 9.15 10.76 4.34
CA PRO A 255 9.11 11.31 5.69
C PRO A 255 8.60 12.76 5.65
N THR A 256 7.56 13.07 6.43
CA THR A 256 7.15 14.45 6.74
C THR A 256 8.15 15.07 7.74
N GLU A 257 8.88 16.10 7.32
CA GLU A 257 9.90 16.75 8.17
C GLU A 257 9.39 18.01 8.87
N SER A 258 9.77 18.22 10.13
CA SER A 258 9.57 19.49 10.87
C SER A 258 10.60 20.55 10.45
N PHE A 259 10.38 21.83 10.77
CA PHE A 259 11.33 22.91 10.43
C PHE A 259 12.74 22.69 10.99
N THR A 260 12.84 22.21 12.23
CA THR A 260 14.13 21.92 12.89
C THR A 260 14.77 20.65 12.32
N ALA A 261 13.99 19.62 12.00
CA ALA A 261 14.48 18.41 11.35
C ALA A 261 14.99 18.70 9.93
N ALA A 262 14.28 19.52 9.16
CA ALA A 262 14.68 19.94 7.82
C ALA A 262 15.96 20.77 7.84
N ALA A 263 16.10 21.69 8.81
CA ALA A 263 17.33 22.43 9.04
C ALA A 263 18.48 21.48 9.42
N PHE A 264 18.26 20.58 10.38
CA PHE A 264 19.26 19.62 10.83
C PHE A 264 19.71 18.65 9.73
N ARG A 265 18.79 18.12 8.92
CA ARG A 265 19.10 17.22 7.79
C ARG A 265 19.91 17.93 6.71
N LYS A 266 19.56 19.18 6.39
CA LYS A 266 20.33 20.03 5.46
C LYS A 266 21.79 20.20 5.90
N TYR A 267 22.05 20.26 7.21
CA TYR A 267 23.40 20.38 7.75
C TYR A 267 24.12 19.04 7.96
N SER A 268 23.39 17.94 8.19
CA SER A 268 23.99 16.65 8.59
C SER A 268 24.24 15.67 7.44
N ARG A 269 23.80 15.92 6.20
CA ARG A 269 23.97 15.03 5.03
C ARG A 269 23.62 13.55 5.32
N LEU A 270 22.63 13.31 6.18
CA LEU A 270 22.16 11.95 6.48
C LEU A 270 21.41 11.37 5.28
N GLY A 271 21.78 10.16 4.87
CA GLY A 271 21.14 9.41 3.79
C GLY A 271 19.72 8.95 4.16
N ASP A 272 19.00 8.45 3.16
CA ASP A 272 17.62 7.97 3.34
C ASP A 272 17.55 6.81 4.36
N PRO A 273 16.44 6.71 5.11
CA PRO A 273 16.25 5.66 6.10
C PRO A 273 16.31 4.27 5.46
N SER A 274 16.98 3.33 6.14
CA SER A 274 17.09 1.94 5.70
C SER A 274 15.72 1.26 5.59
N PRO A 275 15.51 0.36 4.60
CA PRO A 275 14.24 -0.35 4.42
C PRO A 275 13.87 -1.18 5.66
N THR A 276 12.57 -1.27 5.95
CA THR A 276 12.04 -2.05 7.06
C THR A 276 12.20 -3.56 6.81
N LYS A 277 12.28 -4.37 7.89
CA LYS A 277 12.38 -5.84 7.77
C LYS A 277 11.24 -6.44 6.93
N VAL A 278 10.01 -5.98 7.17
CA VAL A 278 8.81 -6.41 6.43
C VAL A 278 8.86 -5.96 4.97
N GLY A 279 9.43 -4.78 4.69
CA GLY A 279 9.68 -4.35 3.32
C GLY A 279 10.66 -5.28 2.58
N MET A 280 11.73 -5.71 3.26
CA MET A 280 12.67 -6.70 2.68
C MET A 280 12.02 -8.07 2.46
N GLU A 281 11.16 -8.54 3.37
CA GLU A 281 10.39 -9.77 3.21
C GLU A 281 9.42 -9.67 2.01
N CYS A 282 8.72 -8.54 1.87
CA CYS A 282 7.84 -8.26 0.74
C CYS A 282 8.61 -8.25 -0.59
N ALA A 283 9.77 -7.58 -0.64
CA ALA A 283 10.62 -7.52 -1.84
C ALA A 283 11.13 -8.91 -2.25
N ARG A 284 11.51 -9.75 -1.27
CA ARG A 284 11.92 -11.13 -1.52
C ARG A 284 10.77 -11.93 -2.15
N LEU A 285 9.57 -11.87 -1.56
CA LEU A 285 8.40 -12.56 -2.10
C LEU A 285 8.02 -12.02 -3.48
N ALA A 286 8.09 -10.70 -3.70
CA ALA A 286 7.80 -10.10 -5.00
C ALA A 286 8.69 -10.65 -6.12
N LEU A 287 9.99 -10.84 -5.82
CA LEU A 287 10.94 -11.44 -6.75
C LEU A 287 10.62 -12.91 -7.03
N GLU A 288 10.34 -13.68 -5.97
CA GLU A 288 9.97 -15.10 -6.08
C GLU A 288 8.73 -15.29 -6.96
N LEU A 289 7.66 -14.55 -6.66
CA LEU A 289 6.41 -14.61 -7.43
C LEU A 289 6.59 -14.16 -8.88
N LYS A 290 7.45 -13.16 -9.13
CA LYS A 290 7.78 -12.68 -10.49
C LYS A 290 8.39 -13.79 -11.33
N ILE A 291 9.35 -14.54 -10.77
CA ILE A 291 10.00 -15.66 -11.45
C ILE A 291 8.97 -16.76 -11.74
N ALA A 292 8.22 -17.19 -10.72
CA ALA A 292 7.24 -18.26 -10.87
C ALA A 292 6.10 -17.93 -11.86
N ILE A 293 5.66 -16.67 -11.94
CA ILE A 293 4.70 -16.22 -12.98
C ILE A 293 5.32 -16.23 -14.37
N GLY A 294 6.60 -15.87 -14.48
CA GLY A 294 7.35 -15.95 -15.73
C GLY A 294 7.39 -17.38 -16.25
N ASP A 295 7.79 -18.31 -15.39
CA ASP A 295 7.87 -19.75 -15.69
C ASP A 295 6.49 -20.32 -16.04
N THR A 296 5.45 -19.95 -15.29
CA THR A 296 4.06 -20.33 -15.57
C THR A 296 3.60 -19.81 -16.93
N LYS A 297 3.93 -18.57 -17.28
CA LYS A 297 3.57 -17.96 -18.57
C LYS A 297 4.27 -18.68 -19.72
N GLU A 298 5.53 -19.06 -19.55
CA GLU A 298 6.27 -19.85 -20.53
C GLU A 298 5.69 -21.27 -20.65
N TRP A 299 5.35 -21.92 -19.53
CA TRP A 299 4.68 -23.21 -19.51
C TRP A 299 3.31 -23.18 -20.20
N LEU A 300 2.49 -22.15 -19.98
CA LEU A 300 1.20 -21.97 -20.67
C LEU A 300 1.36 -21.73 -22.18
N ALA A 301 2.51 -21.21 -22.63
CA ALA A 301 2.78 -20.95 -24.03
C ALA A 301 3.22 -22.21 -24.78
N LYS A 302 4.06 -23.04 -24.15
CA LYS A 302 4.81 -24.14 -24.80
C LYS A 302 4.55 -25.54 -24.23
N GLY A 303 4.01 -25.65 -23.02
CA GLY A 303 3.88 -26.88 -22.25
C GLY A 303 2.67 -27.74 -22.61
N TYR A 304 2.61 -28.93 -22.02
CA TYR A 304 1.46 -29.82 -22.13
C TYR A 304 0.46 -29.53 -20.99
N HIS A 305 -0.76 -29.12 -21.34
CA HIS A 305 -1.84 -28.83 -20.39
C HIS A 305 -3.22 -28.81 -21.10
N PRO A 306 -4.34 -28.85 -20.38
CA PRO A 306 -5.70 -28.89 -20.95
C PRO A 306 -6.02 -27.79 -21.97
N ILE A 307 -5.61 -26.53 -21.69
CA ILE A 307 -5.79 -25.43 -22.65
C ILE A 307 -5.02 -25.68 -23.96
N GLN A 308 -3.82 -26.28 -23.89
CA GLN A 308 -3.02 -26.59 -25.07
C GLN A 308 -3.64 -27.72 -25.89
N ILE A 309 -4.22 -28.72 -25.23
CA ILE A 309 -4.97 -29.81 -25.89
C ILE A 309 -6.11 -29.22 -26.73
N ASP A 310 -6.85 -28.26 -26.19
CA ASP A 310 -7.95 -27.60 -26.90
C ASP A 310 -7.44 -26.71 -28.05
N ARG A 311 -6.32 -25.98 -27.85
CA ARG A 311 -5.64 -25.24 -28.93
C ARG A 311 -5.24 -26.14 -30.10
N VAL A 312 -4.67 -27.31 -29.79
CA VAL A 312 -4.31 -28.32 -30.78
C VAL A 312 -5.57 -28.83 -31.47
N TYR A 313 -6.61 -29.21 -30.71
CA TYR A 313 -7.88 -29.66 -31.28
C TYR A 313 -8.46 -28.65 -32.28
N HIS A 314 -8.52 -27.36 -31.95
CA HIS A 314 -9.02 -26.34 -32.87
C HIS A 314 -8.16 -26.14 -34.11
N ALA A 315 -6.84 -26.31 -34.00
CA ALA A 315 -5.92 -26.21 -35.14
C ALA A 315 -5.96 -27.42 -36.09
N PHE A 316 -6.46 -28.57 -35.63
CA PHE A 316 -6.56 -29.78 -36.45
C PHE A 316 -7.65 -29.66 -37.54
N PRO A 317 -7.34 -30.03 -38.80
CA PRO A 317 -8.31 -30.06 -39.89
C PRO A 317 -9.35 -31.17 -39.70
N ALA A 318 -10.56 -30.98 -40.22
CA ALA A 318 -11.65 -31.95 -40.18
C ALA A 318 -11.56 -32.95 -41.35
N ILE A 319 -10.48 -33.74 -41.35
CA ILE A 319 -10.15 -34.70 -42.41
C ILE A 319 -10.01 -36.10 -41.78
N PRO A 320 -10.51 -37.18 -42.43
CA PRO A 320 -10.33 -38.55 -41.98
C PRO A 320 -8.85 -38.91 -41.80
N ARG A 321 -8.57 -39.83 -40.87
CA ARG A 321 -7.19 -40.23 -40.51
C ARG A 321 -6.37 -40.76 -41.70
N THR A 322 -7.03 -41.34 -42.69
CA THR A 322 -6.44 -41.87 -43.93
C THR A 322 -5.89 -40.79 -44.87
N GLU A 323 -6.38 -39.56 -44.74
CA GLU A 323 -6.08 -38.44 -45.65
C GLU A 323 -5.14 -37.39 -45.03
N TRP A 324 -4.48 -37.71 -43.91
CA TRP A 324 -3.59 -36.76 -43.26
C TRP A 324 -2.29 -36.54 -44.07
N PRO A 325 -1.98 -35.31 -44.52
CA PRO A 325 -0.72 -35.01 -45.20
C PRO A 325 0.53 -35.41 -44.40
N LYS A 326 1.52 -35.96 -45.11
CA LYS A 326 2.83 -36.28 -44.54
C LYS A 326 3.50 -35.00 -44.04
N GLY A 327 3.85 -34.95 -42.76
CA GLY A 327 4.48 -33.77 -42.13
C GLY A 327 3.51 -32.78 -41.47
N MET A 328 2.19 -33.03 -41.48
CA MET A 328 1.18 -32.17 -40.85
C MET A 328 1.50 -31.83 -39.39
N HIS A 329 1.95 -32.81 -38.60
CA HIS A 329 2.32 -32.59 -37.21
C HIS A 329 3.47 -31.58 -37.05
N ARG A 330 4.45 -31.59 -37.96
CA ARG A 330 5.58 -30.65 -37.92
C ARG A 330 5.13 -29.23 -38.26
N GLU A 331 4.25 -29.09 -39.24
CA GLU A 331 3.67 -27.80 -39.64
C GLU A 331 2.75 -27.22 -38.56
N LEU A 332 1.89 -28.05 -37.96
CA LEU A 332 1.03 -27.67 -36.83
C LEU A 332 1.83 -27.27 -35.59
N ALA A 333 2.92 -27.99 -35.27
CA ALA A 333 3.81 -27.64 -34.17
C ALA A 333 4.44 -26.26 -34.40
N SER A 334 4.94 -25.99 -35.62
CA SER A 334 5.50 -24.69 -36.00
C SER A 334 4.46 -23.56 -35.94
N LYS A 335 3.23 -23.81 -36.42
CA LYS A 335 2.14 -22.83 -36.42
C LYS A 335 1.66 -22.47 -35.02
N LEU A 336 1.69 -23.43 -34.10
CA LEU A 336 1.29 -23.24 -32.70
C LEU A 336 2.44 -22.77 -31.79
N GLY A 337 3.69 -22.78 -32.29
CA GLY A 337 4.87 -22.39 -31.53
C GLY A 337 5.23 -23.38 -30.41
N ILE A 338 4.91 -24.67 -30.58
CA ILE A 338 5.12 -25.72 -29.56
C ILE A 338 6.11 -26.79 -30.04
N SER A 339 6.69 -27.53 -29.08
CA SER A 339 7.58 -28.65 -29.42
C SER A 339 6.81 -29.83 -30.02
N HIS A 340 7.49 -30.60 -30.86
CA HIS A 340 6.90 -31.80 -31.47
C HIS A 340 6.49 -32.85 -30.42
N SER A 341 7.22 -32.96 -29.31
CA SER A 341 6.89 -33.85 -28.19
C SER A 341 5.57 -33.46 -27.52
N VAL A 342 5.36 -32.16 -27.27
CA VAL A 342 4.11 -31.65 -26.67
C VAL A 342 2.93 -31.87 -27.61
N LEU A 343 3.10 -31.59 -28.91
CA LEU A 343 2.06 -31.85 -29.90
C LEU A 343 1.68 -33.34 -29.93
N SER A 344 2.67 -34.25 -29.95
CA SER A 344 2.42 -35.70 -29.94
C SER A 344 1.58 -36.10 -28.74
N LYS A 345 1.97 -35.67 -27.52
CA LYS A 345 1.21 -35.95 -26.29
C LYS A 345 -0.23 -35.42 -26.34
N CYS A 346 -0.45 -34.23 -26.90
CA CYS A 346 -1.79 -33.67 -27.08
C CYS A 346 -2.62 -34.51 -28.06
N VAL A 347 -2.03 -34.94 -29.18
CA VAL A 347 -2.70 -35.79 -30.18
C VAL A 347 -3.05 -37.15 -29.58
N ASP A 348 -2.13 -37.78 -28.86
CA ASP A 348 -2.36 -39.08 -28.21
C ASP A 348 -3.52 -39.00 -27.20
N LYS A 349 -3.58 -37.93 -26.39
CA LYS A 349 -4.69 -37.70 -25.45
C LYS A 349 -6.02 -37.43 -26.17
N LEU A 350 -6.02 -36.66 -27.27
CA LEU A 350 -7.22 -36.41 -28.08
C LEU A 350 -7.75 -37.68 -28.77
N GLN A 351 -6.86 -38.56 -29.20
CA GLN A 351 -7.21 -39.87 -29.75
C GLN A 351 -7.80 -40.78 -28.66
N ALA A 352 -7.19 -40.81 -27.47
CA ALA A 352 -7.72 -41.56 -26.33
C ALA A 352 -9.12 -41.08 -25.92
N GLN A 353 -9.41 -39.78 -26.04
CA GLN A 353 -10.72 -39.19 -25.79
C GLN A 353 -11.72 -39.36 -26.96
N LYS A 354 -11.34 -40.04 -28.05
CA LYS A 354 -12.14 -40.18 -29.29
C LYS A 354 -12.59 -38.84 -29.90
N ARG A 355 -11.87 -37.75 -29.62
CA ARG A 355 -12.15 -36.41 -30.19
C ARG A 355 -11.49 -36.22 -31.56
N LEU A 356 -10.49 -37.05 -31.90
CA LEU A 356 -9.84 -37.11 -33.20
C LEU A 356 -9.98 -38.51 -33.82
N PRO A 357 -10.19 -38.64 -35.14
CA PRO A 357 -10.33 -37.57 -36.14
C PRO A 357 -11.64 -36.77 -35.98
N LYS A 358 -11.64 -35.49 -36.37
CA LYS A 358 -12.86 -34.69 -36.42
C LYS A 358 -13.71 -35.19 -37.58
N ILE A 359 -14.73 -36.00 -37.28
CA ILE A 359 -15.72 -36.44 -38.26
C ILE A 359 -16.49 -35.20 -38.72
N SER A 360 -16.62 -35.01 -40.03
CA SER A 360 -17.38 -33.89 -40.57
C SER A 360 -18.87 -34.08 -40.24
N ALA A 361 -19.62 -33.01 -39.99
CA ALA A 361 -21.08 -33.08 -39.76
C ALA A 361 -21.84 -33.77 -40.93
N ILE A 362 -21.20 -33.90 -42.09
CA ILE A 362 -21.74 -34.55 -43.29
C ILE A 362 -21.68 -36.09 -43.16
N GLU A 363 -20.66 -36.65 -42.50
CA GLU A 363 -20.56 -38.11 -42.28
C GLU A 363 -21.49 -38.60 -41.16
N GLN A 364 -21.75 -37.78 -40.13
CA GLN A 364 -22.76 -38.11 -39.09
C GLN A 364 -24.20 -38.18 -39.63
N LEU A 365 -24.49 -37.54 -40.77
CA LEU A 365 -25.79 -37.58 -41.45
C LEU A 365 -25.91 -38.72 -42.46
N LEU A 366 -24.81 -39.38 -42.83
CA LEU A 366 -24.78 -40.49 -43.79
C LEU A 366 -24.78 -41.89 -43.11
N ASP A 367 -24.54 -41.94 -41.79
CA ASP A 367 -24.60 -43.16 -40.96
C ASP A 367 -25.94 -43.32 -40.18
N LEU A 368 -26.95 -42.48 -40.46
CA LEU A 368 -28.36 -42.63 -40.05
C LEU A 368 -29.23 -42.91 -41.27
#